data_AF-A0A9E6CNA0-F1
#
_entry.id   AF-A0A9E6CNA0-F1
#
_cell.length_a   1.000
_cell.length_b   1.000
_cell.length_c   1.000
_cell.angle_alpha   90.00
_cell.angle_beta   90.00
_cell.angle_gamma   90.00
#
_symmetry.space_group_name_H-M   'P 1'
#
loop_
_entity.id
_entity.type
_entity.pdbx_description
1 polymer ?
#
loop_
_entity_poly.entity_id
_entity_poly.type
_entity_poly.pdbx_seq_one_letter_code
_entity_poly.pdbx_strand_id
1 'polypeptide(L)'
;MKDSPFDFSKTGKEVKGKVITMENVLTKAYELGAEKAKIIGTETIVVEEWVRWKCLYGCPLYGKDAYHPPCAPDAESVKKVLKEYSKAILLNGPKGKAITKTAVRLEGEAYNMGYYKAFALTALSSNSTDSSNAGAT
;
A
#
# COMPACT_ATOMS: atom_id res chain seq x y z
N MET A 1 12.73 26.76 11.52
CA MET A 1 11.76 25.69 11.82
C MET A 1 12.51 24.38 11.94
N LYS A 2 13.28 24.26 13.02
CA LYS A 2 13.97 23.04 13.45
C LYS A 2 13.39 22.77 14.85
N ASP A 3 13.34 21.49 15.21
CA ASP A 3 12.87 20.93 16.48
C ASP A 3 11.37 20.59 16.51
N SER A 4 11.03 19.52 15.77
CA SER A 4 9.89 18.68 16.12
C SER A 4 10.25 17.89 17.37
N PRO A 5 9.48 17.96 18.48
CA PRO A 5 9.80 17.28 19.74
C PRO A 5 9.59 15.76 19.71
N PHE A 6 9.28 15.17 18.54
CA PHE A 6 9.00 13.75 18.40
C PHE A 6 10.02 13.08 17.46
N ASP A 7 11.09 12.56 18.06
CA ASP A 7 12.06 11.68 17.39
C ASP A 7 11.43 10.30 17.14
N PHE A 8 10.93 10.10 15.92
CA PHE A 8 10.34 8.84 15.47
C PHE A 8 11.34 7.67 15.36
N SER A 9 12.65 7.90 15.55
CA SER A 9 13.65 6.84 15.49
C SER A 9 13.64 5.90 16.70
N LYS A 10 12.85 6.20 17.75
CA LYS A 10 12.82 5.44 19.02
C LYS A 10 11.43 5.00 19.51
N THR A 11 10.44 4.81 18.64
CA THR A 11 9.11 4.33 19.08
C THR A 11 8.99 2.82 19.03
N GLY A 12 9.59 2.13 20.02
CA GLY A 12 9.09 0.84 20.45
C GLY A 12 7.89 1.07 21.37
N LYS A 13 6.69 0.62 20.97
CA LYS A 13 5.52 0.60 21.86
C LYS A 13 5.45 -0.76 22.54
N GLU A 14 5.61 -0.79 23.86
CA GLU A 14 5.30 -1.96 24.67
C GLU A 14 3.78 -2.08 24.83
N VAL A 15 3.21 -3.15 24.30
CA VAL A 15 1.85 -3.59 24.65
C VAL A 15 1.93 -5.08 24.99
N LYS A 16 1.71 -5.41 26.27
CA LYS A 16 1.74 -6.76 26.85
C LYS A 16 2.97 -7.60 26.47
N GLY A 17 4.12 -7.27 27.07
CA GLY A 17 5.28 -8.19 27.18
C GLY A 17 5.97 -8.59 25.88
N LYS A 18 5.62 -7.98 24.74
CA LYS A 18 6.26 -8.21 23.45
C LYS A 18 6.64 -6.86 22.84
N VAL A 19 7.93 -6.64 22.59
CA VAL A 19 8.40 -5.44 21.88
C VAL A 19 7.84 -5.51 20.47
N ILE A 20 6.96 -4.58 20.13
CA ILE A 20 6.35 -4.50 18.80
C ILE A 20 7.25 -3.64 17.95
N THR A 21 7.89 -4.25 16.96
CA THR A 21 8.75 -3.57 16.01
C THR A 21 8.27 -3.78 14.58
N MET A 22 8.71 -2.94 13.64
CA MET A 22 8.35 -3.05 12.22
C MET A 22 8.89 -4.34 11.59
N GLU A 23 9.96 -4.91 12.16
CA GLU A 23 10.55 -6.18 11.76
C GLU A 23 9.60 -7.36 12.03
N ASN A 24 8.77 -7.28 13.08
CA ASN A 24 7.73 -8.27 13.33
C ASN A 24 6.67 -8.25 12.22
N VAL A 25 6.27 -7.07 11.78
CA VAL A 25 5.32 -6.90 10.66
C VAL A 25 5.95 -7.41 9.36
N LEU A 26 7.25 -7.16 9.15
CA LEU A 26 7.97 -7.67 7.99
C LEU A 26 8.03 -9.21 7.98
N THR A 27 8.32 -9.82 9.13
CA THR A 27 8.28 -11.27 9.30
C THR A 27 6.90 -11.83 8.97
N LYS A 28 5.83 -11.19 9.45
CA LYS A 28 4.45 -11.56 9.08
C LYS A 28 4.16 -11.45 7.60
N ALA A 29 4.70 -10.44 6.91
CA ALA A 29 4.53 -10.31 5.46
C ALA A 29 5.07 -11.54 4.72
N TYR A 30 6.25 -12.04 5.13
CA TYR A 30 6.84 -13.26 4.55
C TYR A 30 6.05 -14.53 4.91
N GLU A 31 5.61 -14.69 6.16
CA GLU A 31 4.74 -15.80 6.57
C GLU A 31 3.41 -15.84 5.78
N LEU A 32 2.88 -14.66 5.42
CA LEU A 32 1.66 -14.51 4.65
C LEU A 32 1.88 -14.65 3.13
N GLY A 33 3.10 -14.93 2.67
CA GLY A 33 3.42 -15.26 1.28
C GLY A 33 3.92 -14.11 0.42
N ALA A 34 4.41 -13.01 1.00
CA ALA A 34 5.16 -12.01 0.25
C ALA A 34 6.51 -12.59 -0.20
N GLU A 35 6.88 -12.42 -1.46
CA GLU A 35 8.20 -12.84 -1.95
C GLU A 35 9.28 -11.86 -1.51
N LYS A 36 8.96 -10.57 -1.57
CA LYS A 36 9.81 -9.49 -1.08
C LYS A 36 8.95 -8.51 -0.30
N ALA A 37 9.44 -8.09 0.85
CA ALA A 37 8.86 -7.03 1.64
C ALA A 37 9.98 -6.08 2.06
N LYS A 38 9.72 -4.77 2.04
CA LYS A 38 10.70 -3.77 2.47
C LYS A 38 10.01 -2.62 3.20
N ILE A 39 10.57 -2.22 4.33
CA ILE A 39 10.17 -0.97 5.00
C ILE A 39 10.76 0.19 4.22
N ILE A 40 9.92 1.13 3.82
CA ILE A 40 10.30 2.37 3.14
C ILE A 40 9.79 3.57 3.94
N GLY A 41 10.47 4.72 3.79
CA GLY A 41 9.92 5.99 4.23
C GLY A 41 8.84 6.46 3.27
N THR A 42 7.75 7.04 3.77
CA THR A 42 6.65 7.56 2.93
C THR A 42 7.10 8.73 2.07
N GLU A 43 8.15 9.45 2.49
CA GLU A 43 8.82 10.49 1.72
C GLU A 43 9.48 9.98 0.43
N THR A 44 9.71 8.66 0.31
CA THR A 44 10.25 8.04 -0.91
C THR A 44 9.18 7.77 -1.97
N ILE A 45 7.89 7.93 -1.63
CA ILE A 45 6.77 7.69 -2.53
C ILE A 45 6.50 8.97 -3.33
N VAL A 46 6.69 8.89 -4.65
CA VAL A 46 6.44 10.00 -5.57
C VAL A 46 5.02 9.89 -6.13
N VAL A 47 4.23 10.96 -5.96
CA VAL A 47 2.85 11.03 -6.45
C VAL A 47 2.74 12.15 -7.49
N GLU A 48 2.34 11.80 -8.70
CA GLU A 48 2.28 12.72 -9.84
C GLU A 48 0.93 12.67 -10.55
N GLU A 49 0.49 13.84 -11.05
CA GLU A 49 -0.79 13.98 -11.75
C GLU A 49 -0.85 13.17 -13.04
N TRP A 50 0.27 13.01 -13.75
CA TRP A 50 0.30 12.31 -15.04
C TRP A 50 -0.22 10.87 -14.94
N VAL A 51 -0.12 10.23 -13.78
CA VAL A 51 -0.65 8.87 -13.55
C VAL A 51 -2.18 8.85 -13.73
N ARG A 52 -2.87 9.88 -13.24
CA ARG A 52 -4.32 10.04 -13.43
C ARG A 52 -4.66 10.33 -14.89
N TRP A 53 -3.84 11.14 -15.57
CA TRP A 53 -4.02 11.43 -17.00
C TRP A 53 -3.87 10.16 -17.87
N LYS A 54 -2.91 9.29 -17.57
CA LYS A 54 -2.82 7.99 -18.25
C LYS A 54 -4.07 7.13 -18.06
N CYS A 55 -4.70 7.21 -16.90
CA CYS A 55 -5.96 6.51 -16.65
C CYS A 55 -7.11 7.11 -17.46
N LEU A 56 -7.25 8.44 -17.46
CA LEU A 56 -8.32 9.17 -18.15
C LEU A 56 -8.28 9.00 -19.68
N TYR A 57 -7.08 9.06 -20.26
CA TYR A 57 -6.93 9.14 -21.73
C TYR A 57 -6.35 7.87 -22.37
N GLY A 58 -5.70 7.00 -21.60
CA GLY A 58 -4.93 5.87 -22.14
C GLY A 58 -5.32 4.50 -21.61
N CYS A 59 -6.33 4.40 -20.74
CA CYS A 59 -6.67 3.14 -20.08
C CYS A 59 -8.03 2.57 -20.56
N PRO A 60 -8.07 1.33 -21.09
CA PRO A 60 -9.32 0.68 -21.48
C PRO A 60 -10.20 0.28 -20.28
N LEU A 61 -9.70 0.44 -19.04
CA LEU A 61 -10.40 0.12 -17.80
C LEU A 61 -10.96 1.37 -17.09
N TYR A 62 -10.82 2.56 -17.68
CA TYR A 62 -11.38 3.79 -17.12
C TYR A 62 -12.88 3.65 -16.79
N GLY A 63 -13.26 4.04 -15.57
CA GLY A 63 -14.65 3.97 -15.09
C GLY A 63 -15.22 2.56 -14.88
N LYS A 64 -14.41 1.48 -14.98
CA LYS A 64 -14.92 0.10 -14.91
C LYS A 64 -14.93 -0.52 -13.51
N ASP A 65 -14.10 -0.03 -12.59
CA ASP A 65 -14.01 -0.56 -11.23
C ASP A 65 -13.51 0.50 -10.21
N ALA A 66 -13.38 0.09 -8.95
CA ALA A 66 -12.97 0.95 -7.84
C ALA A 66 -11.50 1.43 -7.90
N TYR A 67 -10.66 0.82 -8.74
CA TYR A 67 -9.26 1.23 -8.94
C TYR A 67 -9.13 2.36 -9.97
N HIS A 68 -10.20 2.72 -10.66
CA HIS A 68 -10.21 3.77 -11.67
C HIS A 68 -11.02 4.99 -11.19
N PRO A 69 -10.73 6.19 -11.69
CA PRO A 69 -11.60 7.34 -11.48
C PRO A 69 -13.02 7.05 -12.01
N PRO A 70 -14.07 7.52 -11.32
CA PRO A 70 -14.08 8.52 -10.24
C PRO A 70 -13.81 7.97 -8.83
N CYS A 71 -13.79 6.64 -8.64
CA CYS A 71 -13.62 6.02 -7.33
C CYS A 71 -12.18 6.13 -6.80
N ALA A 72 -11.19 6.07 -7.69
CA ALA A 72 -9.80 6.25 -7.30
C ALA A 72 -9.53 7.68 -6.83
N PRO A 73 -8.83 7.86 -5.68
CA PRO A 73 -8.52 9.17 -5.13
C PRO A 73 -7.68 10.00 -6.10
N ASP A 74 -7.81 11.32 -6.01
CA ASP A 74 -6.95 12.25 -6.76
C ASP A 74 -5.54 12.34 -6.14
N ALA A 75 -4.59 12.86 -6.90
CA ALA A 75 -3.20 12.93 -6.48
C ALA A 75 -2.98 13.88 -5.29
N GLU A 76 -3.77 14.94 -5.13
CA GLU A 76 -3.69 15.85 -3.99
C GLU A 76 -4.14 15.15 -2.70
N SER A 77 -5.25 14.42 -2.75
CA SER A 77 -5.76 13.61 -1.63
C SER A 77 -4.75 12.54 -1.21
N VAL A 78 -4.16 11.81 -2.16
CA VAL A 78 -3.12 10.81 -1.84
C VAL A 78 -1.90 11.48 -1.20
N LYS A 79 -1.45 12.64 -1.70
CA LYS A 79 -0.35 13.41 -1.09
C LYS A 79 -0.65 13.82 0.35
N LYS A 80 -1.89 14.19 0.67
CA LYS A 80 -2.31 14.54 2.04
C LYS A 80 -2.28 13.32 2.94
N VAL A 81 -2.87 12.21 2.51
CA VAL A 81 -2.90 10.96 3.29
C VAL A 81 -1.50 10.43 3.56
N LEU A 82 -0.60 10.44 2.56
CA LEU A 82 0.77 9.95 2.74
C LEU A 82 1.57 10.73 3.80
N LYS A 83 1.26 12.02 4.02
CA LYS A 83 1.90 12.84 5.06
C LYS A 83 1.49 12.45 6.48
N GLU A 84 0.42 11.67 6.65
CA GLU A 84 0.01 11.17 7.96
C GLU A 84 0.82 9.96 8.43
N TYR A 85 1.66 9.41 7.55
CA TYR A 85 2.48 8.23 7.79
C TYR A 85 3.96 8.61 7.66
N SER A 86 4.82 7.97 8.45
CA SER A 86 6.29 8.08 8.33
C SER A 86 6.94 6.86 7.69
N LYS A 87 6.23 5.72 7.67
CA LYS A 87 6.72 4.44 7.16
C LYS A 87 5.63 3.74 6.36
N ALA A 88 6.05 2.97 5.37
CA ALA A 88 5.22 2.05 4.61
C ALA A 88 5.96 0.72 4.40
N ILE A 89 5.22 -0.35 4.11
CA ILE A 89 5.78 -1.65 3.72
C ILE A 89 5.48 -1.87 2.25
N LEU A 90 6.53 -1.90 1.43
CA LEU A 90 6.44 -2.25 0.01
C LEU A 90 6.44 -3.77 -0.13
N LEU A 91 5.34 -4.31 -0.64
CA LEU A 91 5.17 -5.74 -0.91
C LEU A 91 5.32 -6.02 -2.40
N ASN A 92 6.01 -7.11 -2.74
CA ASN A 92 6.15 -7.59 -4.11
C ASN A 92 5.93 -9.11 -4.17
N GLY A 93 5.27 -9.55 -5.24
CA GLY A 93 5.06 -10.97 -5.53
C GLY A 93 4.46 -11.18 -6.92
N PRO A 94 4.49 -12.43 -7.44
CA PRO A 94 4.20 -12.73 -8.84
C PRO A 94 2.70 -12.69 -9.18
N LYS A 95 1.82 -12.73 -8.19
CA LYS A 95 0.36 -12.81 -8.38
C LYS A 95 -0.35 -11.67 -7.67
N GLY A 96 -0.97 -10.77 -8.44
CA GLY A 96 -1.72 -9.61 -7.92
C GLY A 96 -2.78 -9.98 -6.86
N LYS A 97 -3.58 -11.02 -7.11
CA LYS A 97 -4.58 -11.53 -6.16
C LYS A 97 -3.95 -12.00 -4.84
N ALA A 98 -2.83 -12.71 -4.94
CA ALA A 98 -2.16 -13.24 -3.76
C ALA A 98 -1.57 -12.10 -2.92
N ILE A 99 -0.88 -11.16 -3.56
CA ILE A 99 -0.27 -10.03 -2.85
C ILE A 99 -1.32 -9.11 -2.23
N THR A 100 -2.46 -8.89 -2.90
CA THR A 100 -3.60 -8.14 -2.34
C THR A 100 -4.16 -8.85 -1.10
N LYS A 101 -4.32 -10.18 -1.12
CA LYS A 101 -4.76 -10.95 0.04
C LYS A 101 -3.74 -10.89 1.19
N THR A 102 -2.45 -10.93 0.87
CA THR A 102 -1.37 -10.76 1.85
C THR A 102 -1.41 -9.37 2.48
N ALA A 103 -1.58 -8.31 1.68
CA ALA A 103 -1.66 -6.93 2.17
C ALA A 103 -2.84 -6.71 3.12
N VAL A 104 -4.04 -7.17 2.76
CA VAL A 104 -5.25 -7.05 3.60
C VAL A 104 -5.10 -7.83 4.91
N ARG A 105 -4.51 -9.03 4.86
CA ARG A 105 -4.24 -9.80 6.10
C ARG A 105 -3.19 -9.12 6.97
N LEU A 106 -2.15 -8.56 6.35
CA LEU A 106 -1.09 -7.86 7.05
C LEU A 106 -1.58 -6.59 7.73
N GLU A 107 -2.55 -5.88 7.13
CA GLU A 107 -3.23 -4.75 7.75
C GLU A 107 -3.86 -5.15 9.10
N GLY A 108 -4.62 -6.24 9.13
CA GLY A 108 -5.23 -6.76 10.35
C GLY A 108 -4.21 -7.20 11.41
N GLU A 109 -3.13 -7.87 10.98
CA GLU A 109 -2.03 -8.25 11.88
C GLU A 109 -1.32 -7.01 12.46
N ALA A 110 -1.05 -6.00 11.64
CA ALA A 110 -0.44 -4.76 12.08
C ALA A 110 -1.36 -4.00 13.06
N TYR A 111 -2.67 -3.96 12.79
CA TYR A 111 -3.66 -3.40 13.70
C TYR A 111 -3.65 -4.12 15.05
N ASN A 112 -3.63 -5.45 15.06
CA ASN A 112 -3.55 -6.27 16.29
C ASN A 112 -2.23 -6.07 17.05
N MET A 113 -1.16 -5.68 16.35
CA MET A 113 0.11 -5.24 16.93
C MET A 113 0.08 -3.76 17.38
N GLY A 114 -1.06 -3.09 17.39
CA GLY A 114 -1.18 -1.72 17.89
C GLY A 114 -0.83 -0.62 16.88
N TYR A 115 -0.57 -0.96 15.61
CA TYR A 115 -0.53 0.01 14.52
C TYR A 115 -1.97 0.34 14.09
N TYR A 116 -2.68 1.13 14.89
CA TYR A 116 -4.11 1.42 14.69
C TYR A 116 -4.43 2.15 13.38
N LYS A 117 -3.46 2.88 12.80
CA LYS A 117 -3.58 3.52 11.48
C LYS A 117 -3.15 2.59 10.32
N ALA A 118 -2.85 1.32 10.57
CA ALA A 118 -2.43 0.42 9.49
C ALA A 118 -3.50 0.42 8.37
N PHE A 119 -3.05 0.67 7.14
CA PHE A 119 -3.89 0.78 5.96
C PHE A 119 -3.17 0.20 4.75
N ALA A 120 -3.79 -0.76 4.08
CA ALA A 120 -3.25 -1.46 2.92
C ALA A 120 -3.76 -0.82 1.63
N LEU A 121 -2.82 -0.33 0.81
CA LEU A 121 -3.07 -0.01 -0.58
C LEU A 121 -2.80 -1.25 -1.44
N THR A 122 -3.82 -1.71 -2.15
CA THR A 122 -3.74 -2.92 -2.97
C THR A 122 -3.58 -2.57 -4.44
N ALA A 123 -2.99 -3.49 -5.21
CA ALA A 123 -2.90 -3.37 -6.66
C ALA A 123 -4.06 -4.12 -7.32
N LEU A 124 -4.48 -3.65 -8.50
CA LEU A 124 -5.39 -4.38 -9.35
C LEU A 124 -4.77 -5.75 -9.66
N SER A 125 -5.43 -6.83 -9.27
CA SER A 125 -5.05 -8.13 -9.79
C SER A 125 -5.53 -8.23 -11.22
N SER A 126 -4.65 -8.59 -12.14
CA SER A 126 -5.09 -9.10 -13.43
C SER A 126 -6.01 -10.30 -13.17
N ASN A 127 -7.30 -10.16 -13.46
CA ASN A 127 -8.14 -11.31 -13.74
C ASN A 127 -7.66 -11.83 -15.09
N SER A 128 -6.66 -12.70 -15.12
CA SER A 128 -6.47 -13.59 -16.27
C SER A 128 -7.55 -14.67 -16.16
N THR A 129 -8.81 -14.28 -16.37
CA THR A 129 -9.75 -15.16 -17.03
C THR A 129 -9.57 -14.86 -18.50
N ASP A 130 -8.90 -15.76 -19.20
CA ASP A 130 -8.74 -15.70 -20.64
C ASP A 130 -10.11 -15.56 -21.31
N SER A 131 -10.42 -14.35 -21.76
CA SER A 131 -11.34 -14.15 -22.86
C SER A 131 -10.72 -13.11 -23.78
N SER A 132 -10.06 -13.65 -24.79
CA SER A 132 -9.74 -12.99 -26.05
C SER A 132 -10.86 -12.03 -26.47
N ASN A 133 -10.56 -10.74 -26.48
CA ASN A 133 -10.94 -9.91 -27.62
C ASN A 133 -9.82 -8.92 -27.91
N ALA A 134 -8.94 -9.33 -28.83
CA ALA A 134 -8.07 -8.41 -29.54
C ALA A 134 -8.99 -7.51 -30.40
N GLY A 135 -9.19 -6.29 -29.94
CA GLY A 135 -10.06 -5.33 -30.61
C GLY A 135 -9.94 -3.96 -29.98
N ALA A 136 -8.72 -3.42 -29.96
CA ALA A 136 -8.48 -2.00 -29.74
C ALA A 136 -7.90 -1.42 -31.03
N THR A 137 -8.81 -0.95 -31.89
CA THR A 137 -8.58 0.14 -32.84
C THR A 137 -9.34 1.34 -32.33
#